data_AF-A0AAN8QQV2-F1
#
_entry.id   AF-A0AAN8QQV2-F1
#
_cell.length_a   1.000
_cell.length_b   1.000
_cell.length_c   1.000
_cell.angle_alpha   90.00
_cell.angle_beta   90.00
_cell.angle_gamma   90.00
#
_symmetry.space_group_name_H-M   'P 1'
#
loop_
_entity.id
_entity.type
_entity.pdbx_description
1 polymer ?
#
loop_
_entity_poly.entity_id
_entity_poly.type
_entity_poly.pdbx_seq_one_letter_code
_entity_poly.pdbx_strand_id
1 'polypeptide(L)'
;MRERCEEAGINQTSVHFSWEVAAPTDNNGARSPFETVTDTTPYTGVNHMVLDSIYFSRRFHVRCVAQARDKSGHLGTPLRSNIATISTESSICHTTVTTGTARGFQAQSFIATLKYLDVKQKEHPNRIHISVQIPHQDGMLPLVSSMPLHNLHFLLSESIYRQQHICSNLVTLKDLQGVSETGFLDDVQYDSISLGPGYDRPYQFNPSVREAKSIQLYKHLNLKSCIWTFDAYYDMTELIDVCGGSVTADFQVRDSAQSFLTVQVPLYVSYIYVTAPRGWASLEHHTEMQFSFFYDTVLWRTGIQTDSVLSARLQIIRIYIRDDGRLVIEFKTHAKFRGQFVPEHHTLP
;
A
#
# COMPACT_ATOMS: atom_id res chain seq x y z
N MET A 1 -28.23 -19.64 -33.27
CA MET A 1 -27.08 -19.55 -32.32
C MET A 1 -27.49 -18.93 -31.00
N ARG A 2 -28.20 -17.79 -30.99
CA ARG A 2 -28.68 -17.14 -29.76
C ARG A 2 -29.55 -18.06 -28.89
N GLU A 3 -30.49 -18.78 -29.49
CA GLU A 3 -31.35 -19.77 -28.81
C GLU A 3 -30.56 -20.90 -28.13
N ARG A 4 -29.49 -21.42 -28.75
CA ARG A 4 -28.66 -22.49 -28.15
C ARG A 4 -27.82 -22.00 -26.96
N CYS A 5 -27.38 -20.74 -27.00
CA CYS A 5 -26.72 -20.12 -25.85
C CYS A 5 -27.72 -19.89 -24.71
N GLU A 6 -28.95 -19.48 -25.01
CA GLU A 6 -30.03 -19.32 -24.03
C GLU A 6 -30.46 -20.66 -23.42
N GLU A 7 -30.61 -21.73 -24.21
CA GLU A 7 -30.89 -23.10 -23.75
C GLU A 7 -29.79 -23.66 -22.82
N ALA A 8 -28.53 -23.36 -23.14
CA ALA A 8 -27.38 -23.73 -22.33
C ALA A 8 -27.18 -22.80 -21.09
N GLY A 9 -27.97 -21.71 -21.00
CA GLY A 9 -27.86 -20.69 -19.97
C GLY A 9 -26.53 -19.93 -19.98
N ILE A 10 -25.91 -19.83 -21.16
CA ILE A 10 -24.65 -19.10 -21.36
C ILE A 10 -24.95 -17.61 -21.41
N ASN A 11 -24.56 -16.88 -20.37
CA ASN A 11 -24.68 -15.42 -20.34
C ASN A 11 -23.43 -14.77 -20.96
N GLN A 12 -23.61 -13.74 -21.78
CA GLN A 12 -22.50 -12.94 -22.33
C GLN A 12 -21.68 -12.24 -21.23
N THR A 13 -22.27 -12.03 -20.05
CA THR A 13 -21.58 -11.47 -18.89
C THR A 13 -20.77 -12.49 -18.09
N SER A 14 -20.97 -13.79 -18.32
CA SER A 14 -20.29 -14.88 -17.62
C SER A 14 -19.22 -15.55 -18.48
N VAL A 15 -18.31 -14.73 -19.03
CA VAL A 15 -17.12 -15.22 -19.73
C VAL A 15 -15.97 -15.33 -18.74
N HIS A 16 -15.37 -16.51 -18.67
CA HIS A 16 -14.12 -16.72 -17.97
C HIS A 16 -12.96 -16.37 -18.88
N PHE A 17 -12.13 -15.42 -18.44
CA PHE A 17 -10.90 -15.07 -19.11
C PHE A 17 -9.73 -15.78 -18.44
N SER A 18 -8.74 -16.16 -19.22
CA SER A 18 -7.41 -16.54 -18.75
C SER A 18 -6.38 -16.08 -19.77
N TRP A 19 -5.10 -16.09 -19.37
CA TRP A 19 -4.02 -15.58 -20.20
C TRP A 19 -2.93 -16.62 -20.38
N GLU A 20 -2.43 -16.72 -21.61
CA GLU A 20 -1.30 -17.57 -21.94
C GLU A 20 -0.13 -16.69 -22.37
N VAL A 21 1.03 -16.91 -21.76
CA VAL A 21 2.27 -16.17 -22.03
C VAL A 21 3.36 -17.13 -22.50
N ALA A 22 4.24 -16.66 -23.38
CA ALA A 22 5.44 -17.37 -23.78
C ALA A 22 6.64 -16.43 -23.77
N ALA A 23 7.76 -16.94 -23.29
CA ALA A 23 9.02 -16.20 -23.31
C ALA A 23 9.45 -15.88 -24.76
N PRO A 24 10.28 -14.85 -24.96
CA PRO A 24 10.82 -14.52 -26.27
C PRO A 24 11.58 -15.72 -26.84
N THR A 25 11.58 -15.85 -28.16
CA THR A 25 12.42 -16.83 -28.85
C THR A 25 13.89 -16.62 -28.44
N ASP A 26 14.55 -17.70 -28.07
CA ASP A 26 15.97 -17.63 -27.70
C ASP A 26 16.86 -17.34 -28.92
N ASN A 27 18.15 -17.10 -28.68
CA ASN A 27 19.12 -16.83 -29.75
C ASN A 27 19.27 -18.04 -30.72
N ASN A 28 18.83 -19.23 -30.33
CA ASN A 28 18.89 -20.46 -31.11
C ASN A 28 17.62 -20.68 -31.95
N GLY A 29 16.64 -19.75 -31.90
CA GLY A 29 15.39 -19.85 -32.63
C GLY A 29 14.34 -20.76 -31.98
N ALA A 30 14.61 -21.30 -30.80
CA ALA A 30 13.66 -22.12 -30.06
C ALA A 30 12.59 -21.24 -29.39
N ARG A 31 11.33 -21.51 -29.73
CA ARG A 31 10.18 -20.82 -29.15
C ARG A 31 9.75 -21.54 -27.88
N SER A 32 9.67 -20.81 -26.78
CA SER A 32 9.08 -21.35 -25.54
C SER A 32 7.60 -21.68 -25.75
N PRO A 33 7.07 -22.77 -25.17
CA PRO A 33 5.65 -23.07 -25.22
C PRO A 33 4.85 -21.96 -24.53
N PHE A 34 3.59 -21.80 -24.94
CA PHE A 34 2.64 -20.97 -24.20
C PHE A 34 2.26 -21.66 -22.90
N GLU A 35 2.30 -20.91 -21.82
CA GLU A 35 1.88 -21.35 -20.50
C GLU A 35 0.79 -20.45 -19.95
N THR A 36 -0.21 -21.06 -19.32
CA THR A 36 -1.29 -20.32 -18.67
C THR A 36 -0.76 -19.65 -17.41
N VAL A 37 -0.97 -18.34 -17.29
CA VAL A 37 -0.66 -17.58 -16.08
C VAL A 37 -1.69 -17.96 -15.01
N THR A 38 -1.19 -18.48 -13.90
CA THR A 38 -2.04 -18.96 -12.78
C THR A 38 -1.73 -18.22 -11.48
N ASP A 39 -0.53 -17.66 -11.34
CA ASP A 39 -0.13 -16.86 -10.20
C ASP A 39 -0.99 -15.59 -10.12
N THR A 40 -1.61 -15.35 -8.97
CA THR A 40 -2.30 -14.09 -8.67
C THR A 40 -1.54 -13.31 -7.61
N THR A 41 -1.73 -12.00 -7.59
CA THR A 41 -1.17 -11.13 -6.55
C THR A 41 -2.28 -10.51 -5.70
N PRO A 42 -1.96 -9.85 -4.56
CA PRO A 42 -2.95 -9.14 -3.75
C PRO A 42 -3.65 -8.03 -4.53
N TYR A 43 -2.99 -7.52 -5.57
CA TYR A 43 -3.41 -6.34 -6.32
C TYR A 43 -4.06 -6.68 -7.65
N THR A 44 -3.65 -7.78 -8.29
CA THR A 44 -4.06 -8.10 -9.66
C THR A 44 -4.43 -9.57 -9.80
N GLY A 45 -5.51 -9.85 -10.52
CA GLY A 45 -5.92 -11.20 -10.92
C GLY A 45 -5.48 -11.52 -12.35
N VAL A 46 -5.58 -12.81 -12.70
CA VAL A 46 -5.26 -13.32 -14.05
C VAL A 46 -6.50 -13.82 -14.80
N ASN A 47 -7.67 -13.76 -14.15
CA ASN A 47 -8.92 -14.30 -14.68
C ASN A 47 -9.90 -13.21 -15.18
N HIS A 48 -9.36 -12.05 -15.55
CA HIS A 48 -10.13 -10.87 -16.00
C HIS A 48 -9.82 -10.49 -17.46
N MET A 49 -10.62 -9.59 -18.00
CA MET A 49 -10.49 -9.05 -19.37
C MET A 49 -9.14 -8.38 -19.67
N VAL A 50 -8.36 -8.03 -18.64
CA VAL A 50 -7.07 -7.34 -18.76
C VAL A 50 -6.02 -8.15 -17.99
N LEU A 51 -4.87 -8.37 -18.62
CA LEU A 51 -3.67 -8.86 -17.95
C LEU A 51 -2.78 -7.68 -17.58
N ASP A 52 -2.45 -7.59 -16.30
CA ASP A 52 -1.56 -6.56 -15.79
C ASP A 52 -0.11 -6.77 -16.24
N SER A 53 0.62 -5.67 -16.43
CA SER A 53 1.97 -5.70 -17.03
C SER A 53 2.98 -6.49 -16.21
N ILE A 54 2.72 -6.73 -14.92
CA ILE A 54 3.59 -7.50 -14.03
C ILE A 54 3.79 -8.96 -14.46
N TYR A 55 2.88 -9.50 -15.28
CA TYR A 55 2.87 -10.91 -15.71
C TYR A 55 3.63 -11.16 -17.02
N PHE A 56 4.20 -10.12 -17.65
CA PHE A 56 4.97 -10.25 -18.88
C PHE A 56 6.07 -9.21 -18.98
N SER A 57 7.05 -9.46 -19.84
CA SER A 57 8.11 -8.51 -20.13
C SER A 57 8.25 -8.28 -21.64
N ARG A 58 9.23 -7.46 -22.02
CA ARG A 58 9.49 -7.08 -23.40
C ARG A 58 9.75 -8.32 -24.26
N ARG A 59 9.25 -8.31 -25.49
CA ARG A 59 9.32 -9.43 -26.46
C ARG A 59 8.56 -10.70 -26.07
N PHE A 60 7.86 -10.71 -24.93
CA PHE A 60 7.01 -11.85 -24.59
C PHE A 60 5.87 -11.94 -25.61
N HIS A 61 5.39 -13.15 -25.82
CA HIS A 61 4.17 -13.39 -26.59
C HIS A 61 3.02 -13.61 -25.62
N VAL A 62 1.92 -12.90 -25.84
CA VAL A 62 0.74 -12.98 -24.99
C VAL A 62 -0.49 -13.27 -25.84
N ARG A 63 -1.43 -14.04 -25.30
CA ARG A 63 -2.76 -14.21 -25.90
C ARG A 63 -3.80 -14.42 -24.81
N CYS A 64 -5.00 -13.90 -25.07
CA CYS A 64 -6.15 -14.09 -24.21
C CYS A 64 -6.85 -15.40 -24.59
N VAL A 65 -7.36 -16.09 -23.58
CA VAL A 65 -8.23 -17.25 -23.72
C VAL A 65 -9.57 -16.91 -23.09
N ALA A 66 -10.64 -17.01 -23.87
CA ALA A 66 -12.01 -16.76 -23.42
C ALA A 66 -12.82 -18.04 -23.45
N GLN A 67 -13.52 -18.33 -22.35
CA GLN A 67 -14.38 -19.50 -22.20
C GLN A 67 -15.75 -19.07 -21.69
N ALA A 68 -16.80 -19.48 -22.39
CA ALA A 68 -18.16 -19.34 -21.87
C ALA A 68 -18.37 -20.26 -20.66
N ARG A 69 -19.10 -19.80 -19.64
CA ARG A 69 -19.64 -20.66 -18.60
C ARG A 69 -21.08 -21.05 -18.90
N ASP A 70 -21.39 -22.33 -18.73
CA ASP A 70 -22.78 -22.82 -18.76
C ASP A 70 -23.52 -22.49 -17.45
N LYS A 71 -24.83 -22.77 -17.41
CA LYS A 71 -25.66 -22.60 -16.22
C LYS A 71 -25.19 -23.38 -14.98
N SER A 72 -24.40 -24.44 -15.17
CA SER A 72 -23.89 -25.31 -14.11
C SER A 72 -22.49 -24.86 -13.64
N GLY A 73 -21.91 -23.84 -14.26
CA GLY A 73 -20.59 -23.30 -13.97
C GLY A 73 -19.43 -23.97 -14.71
N HIS A 74 -19.69 -24.92 -15.62
CA HIS A 74 -18.66 -25.59 -16.40
C HIS A 74 -18.11 -24.67 -17.50
N LEU A 75 -16.80 -24.80 -17.74
CA LEU A 75 -16.12 -24.05 -18.80
C LEU A 75 -16.33 -24.75 -20.15
N GLY A 76 -16.77 -23.97 -21.14
CA GLY A 76 -16.86 -24.41 -22.53
C GLY A 76 -15.50 -24.46 -23.23
N THR A 77 -15.54 -24.65 -24.55
CA THR A 77 -14.35 -24.70 -25.39
C THR A 77 -13.56 -23.38 -25.36
N PRO A 78 -12.24 -23.41 -25.13
CA PRO A 78 -11.41 -22.20 -25.09
C PRO A 78 -11.24 -21.59 -26.49
N LEU A 79 -11.62 -20.32 -26.61
CA LEU A 79 -11.34 -19.49 -27.78
C LEU A 79 -10.08 -18.66 -27.50
N ARG A 80 -9.09 -18.74 -28.39
CA ARG A 80 -7.82 -18.02 -28.25
C ARG A 80 -7.79 -16.80 -29.16
N SER A 81 -7.31 -15.67 -28.65
CA SER A 81 -7.04 -14.49 -29.46
C SER A 81 -5.85 -14.74 -30.40
N ASN A 82 -5.65 -13.82 -31.35
CA ASN A 82 -4.36 -13.70 -32.02
C ASN A 82 -3.25 -13.47 -30.99
N ILE A 83 -2.04 -13.90 -31.34
CA ILE A 83 -0.85 -13.71 -30.51
C ILE A 83 -0.39 -12.26 -30.69
N ALA A 84 -0.21 -11.56 -29.57
CA ALA A 84 0.42 -10.25 -29.52
C ALA A 84 1.86 -10.40 -28.99
N THR A 85 2.79 -9.61 -29.55
CA THR A 85 4.17 -9.53 -29.07
C THR A 85 4.37 -8.21 -28.35
N ILE A 86 4.91 -8.25 -27.14
CA ILE A 86 5.19 -7.05 -26.35
C ILE A 86 6.35 -6.27 -26.99
N SER A 87 6.07 -5.02 -27.38
CA SER A 87 7.01 -4.12 -28.05
C SER A 87 8.24 -3.82 -27.18
N THR A 88 9.37 -3.56 -27.84
CA THR A 88 10.61 -3.04 -27.22
C THR A 88 10.82 -1.55 -27.44
N GLU A 89 10.12 -0.96 -28.41
CA GLU A 89 10.39 0.40 -28.90
C GLU A 89 9.36 1.42 -28.38
N SER A 90 8.17 0.96 -28.01
CA SER A 90 7.06 1.79 -27.57
C SER A 90 6.75 1.57 -26.09
N SER A 91 7.76 1.68 -25.22
CA SER A 91 7.57 1.60 -23.76
C SER A 91 6.79 2.81 -23.26
N ILE A 92 5.98 2.63 -22.21
CA ILE A 92 5.34 3.75 -21.52
C ILE A 92 6.40 4.45 -20.67
N CYS A 93 7.14 3.67 -19.88
CA CYS A 93 8.24 4.16 -19.06
C CYS A 93 9.58 3.62 -19.55
N HIS A 94 10.51 4.53 -19.85
CA HIS A 94 11.78 4.16 -20.43
C HIS A 94 12.65 3.43 -19.42
N THR A 95 12.94 2.18 -19.69
CA THR A 95 13.91 1.39 -18.91
C THR A 95 15.32 1.65 -19.45
N THR A 96 16.19 2.23 -18.63
CA THR A 96 17.60 2.48 -19.00
C THR A 96 18.36 1.15 -19.06
N VAL A 97 18.26 0.43 -20.17
CA VAL A 97 19.14 -0.69 -20.49
C VAL A 97 19.93 -0.27 -21.72
N THR A 98 21.17 0.17 -21.51
CA THR A 98 22.14 0.43 -22.58
C THR A 98 22.44 -0.87 -23.30
N THR A 99 22.30 -0.85 -24.63
CA THR A 99 22.72 -1.91 -25.53
C THR A 99 24.17 -2.33 -25.20
N GLY A 100 24.38 -3.62 -24.92
CA GLY A 100 25.71 -4.19 -24.63
C GLY A 100 25.98 -4.58 -23.17
N THR A 101 25.09 -4.26 -22.23
CA THR A 101 25.17 -4.80 -20.85
C THR A 101 24.36 -6.09 -20.73
N ALA A 102 24.98 -7.13 -20.16
CA ALA A 102 24.40 -8.46 -20.06
C ALA A 102 23.17 -8.46 -19.15
N ARG A 103 21.95 -8.58 -19.72
CA ARG A 103 20.65 -8.96 -19.07
C ARG A 103 20.45 -8.50 -17.61
N GLY A 104 21.02 -7.37 -17.23
CA GLY A 104 21.10 -6.94 -15.85
C GLY A 104 20.05 -5.88 -15.65
N PHE A 105 18.94 -6.24 -15.02
CA PHE A 105 18.07 -5.24 -14.42
C PHE A 105 18.92 -4.49 -13.41
N GLN A 106 19.25 -3.23 -13.69
CA GLN A 106 19.83 -2.36 -12.68
C GLN A 106 18.69 -1.74 -11.90
N ALA A 107 18.77 -1.98 -10.60
CA ALA A 107 17.84 -1.49 -9.63
C ALA A 107 18.00 0.03 -9.58
N GLN A 108 16.96 0.78 -9.95
CA GLN A 108 17.01 2.24 -9.89
C GLN A 108 16.87 2.69 -8.43
N SER A 109 17.63 3.71 -8.04
CA SER A 109 17.54 4.29 -6.70
C SER A 109 16.15 4.88 -6.48
N PHE A 110 15.61 4.68 -5.28
CA PHE A 110 14.35 5.26 -4.86
C PHE A 110 14.60 6.41 -3.88
N ILE A 111 13.58 7.24 -3.67
CA ILE A 111 13.60 8.31 -2.67
C ILE A 111 12.61 7.93 -1.58
N ALA A 112 13.07 7.82 -0.34
CA ALA A 112 12.21 7.66 0.82
C ALA A 112 12.39 8.85 1.75
N THR A 113 11.26 9.40 2.22
CA THR A 113 11.24 10.52 3.16
C THR A 113 10.38 10.17 4.35
N LEU A 114 10.84 10.61 5.51
CA LEU A 114 10.20 10.36 6.79
C LEU A 114 10.06 11.70 7.52
N LYS A 115 8.82 12.14 7.74
CA LYS A 115 8.51 13.49 8.22
C LYS A 115 7.46 13.46 9.31
N TYR A 116 7.76 14.10 10.45
CA TYR A 116 6.77 14.34 11.49
C TYR A 116 5.82 15.49 11.09
N LEU A 117 4.52 15.24 11.22
CA LEU A 117 3.46 16.22 11.01
C LEU A 117 2.98 16.73 12.37
N ASP A 118 3.29 17.99 12.65
CA ASP A 118 2.90 18.66 13.90
C ASP A 118 1.36 18.75 14.06
N VAL A 119 0.91 18.95 15.29
CA VAL A 119 -0.49 19.09 15.71
C VAL A 119 -1.23 20.21 14.96
N LYS A 120 -0.49 21.18 14.42
CA LYS A 120 -1.03 22.30 13.63
C LYS A 120 -1.51 21.90 12.24
N GLN A 121 -1.13 20.73 11.73
CA GLN A 121 -1.58 20.24 10.43
C GLN A 121 -3.06 19.85 10.48
N LYS A 122 -3.80 20.21 9.42
CA LYS A 122 -5.24 19.90 9.33
C LYS A 122 -5.49 18.43 9.00
N GLU A 123 -4.62 17.85 8.17
CA GLU A 123 -4.68 16.46 7.71
C GLU A 123 -3.58 15.67 8.43
N HIS A 124 -3.96 14.54 9.03
CA HIS A 124 -3.06 13.66 9.79
C HIS A 124 -2.23 14.39 10.89
N PRO A 125 -2.87 15.11 11.84
CA PRO A 125 -2.14 15.78 12.93
C PRO A 125 -1.41 14.78 13.83
N ASN A 126 -0.21 15.13 14.29
CA ASN A 126 0.61 14.31 15.19
C ASN A 126 0.98 12.92 14.61
N ARG A 127 1.12 12.83 13.28
CA ARG A 127 1.47 11.60 12.56
C ARG A 127 2.85 11.69 11.92
N ILE A 128 3.44 10.55 11.66
CA ILE A 128 4.69 10.42 10.92
C ILE A 128 4.33 9.99 9.50
N HIS A 129 4.60 10.89 8.56
CA HIS A 129 4.41 10.67 7.13
C HIS A 129 5.63 9.96 6.55
N ILE A 130 5.39 8.78 5.98
CA ILE A 130 6.37 8.04 5.17
C ILE A 130 5.95 8.19 3.72
N SER A 131 6.83 8.74 2.89
CA SER A 131 6.63 8.85 1.44
C SER A 131 7.75 8.15 0.71
N VAL A 132 7.40 7.19 -0.15
CA VAL A 132 8.35 6.38 -0.92
C VAL A 132 8.05 6.57 -2.41
N GLN A 133 9.01 7.17 -3.12
CA GLN A 133 8.96 7.41 -4.55
C GLN A 133 9.91 6.48 -5.29
N ILE A 134 9.35 5.66 -6.18
CA ILE A 134 10.07 4.56 -6.83
C ILE A 134 9.92 4.69 -8.35
N PRO A 135 11.02 4.76 -9.12
CA PRO A 135 10.95 4.76 -10.57
C PRO A 135 10.23 3.53 -11.13
N HIS A 136 9.25 3.74 -12.00
CA HIS A 136 8.54 2.65 -12.65
C HIS A 136 9.33 2.09 -13.84
N GLN A 137 9.39 0.76 -13.91
CA GLN A 137 9.85 0.04 -15.09
C GLN A 137 8.71 -0.86 -15.61
N ASP A 138 8.44 -0.78 -16.91
CA ASP A 138 7.43 -1.61 -17.57
C ASP A 138 7.73 -3.10 -17.31
N GLY A 139 6.75 -3.83 -16.78
CA GLY A 139 6.88 -5.25 -16.43
C GLY A 139 7.40 -5.54 -15.02
N MET A 140 7.61 -4.50 -14.20
CA MET A 140 8.08 -4.63 -12.82
C MET A 140 7.12 -3.95 -11.85
N LEU A 141 6.98 -4.54 -10.66
CA LEU A 141 6.18 -3.99 -9.57
C LEU A 141 7.05 -3.77 -8.33
N PRO A 142 7.07 -2.56 -7.74
CA PRO A 142 7.77 -2.34 -6.49
C PRO A 142 6.96 -2.83 -5.29
N LEU A 143 7.62 -3.56 -4.41
CA LEU A 143 7.16 -3.93 -3.08
C LEU A 143 7.94 -3.10 -2.06
N VAL A 144 7.23 -2.60 -1.06
CA VAL A 144 7.77 -1.77 0.02
C VAL A 144 7.30 -2.36 1.33
N SER A 145 8.23 -2.61 2.25
CA SER A 145 7.90 -3.07 3.60
C SER A 145 8.94 -2.61 4.61
N SER A 146 8.50 -2.38 5.84
CA SER A 146 9.41 -2.24 6.98
C SER A 146 10.03 -3.57 7.45
N MET A 147 9.53 -4.70 6.96
CA MET A 147 10.06 -6.03 7.26
C MET A 147 10.77 -6.64 6.04
N PRO A 148 11.81 -7.48 6.25
CA PRO A 148 12.51 -8.15 5.16
C PRO A 148 11.58 -8.97 4.27
N LEU A 149 11.67 -8.78 2.95
CA LEU A 149 10.82 -9.45 1.97
C LEU A 149 11.42 -10.82 1.59
N HIS A 150 11.07 -11.86 2.33
CA HIS A 150 11.49 -13.23 2.02
C HIS A 150 10.36 -14.06 1.41
N ASN A 151 10.71 -15.06 0.59
CA ASN A 151 9.76 -16.01 0.00
C ASN A 151 8.59 -15.33 -0.76
N LEU A 152 8.93 -14.48 -1.72
CA LEU A 152 7.98 -13.65 -2.47
C LEU A 152 6.80 -14.38 -3.07
N HIS A 153 6.99 -15.63 -3.50
CA HIS A 153 5.89 -16.45 -3.99
C HIS A 153 4.75 -16.52 -2.96
N PHE A 154 5.06 -16.87 -1.71
CA PHE A 154 4.06 -16.93 -0.63
C PHE A 154 3.54 -15.57 -0.23
N LEU A 155 4.38 -14.53 -0.19
CA LEU A 155 3.91 -13.16 0.11
C LEU A 155 2.87 -12.68 -0.92
N LEU A 156 3.01 -13.05 -2.18
CA LEU A 156 2.11 -12.66 -3.26
C LEU A 156 0.86 -13.54 -3.33
N SER A 157 0.98 -14.86 -3.13
CA SER A 157 -0.14 -15.78 -3.26
C SER A 157 -0.98 -15.93 -1.99
N GLU A 158 -0.38 -15.93 -0.81
CA GLU A 158 -1.02 -16.35 0.44
C GLU A 158 -1.12 -15.18 1.44
N SER A 159 -2.33 -14.89 1.92
CA SER A 159 -2.57 -13.77 2.85
C SER A 159 -1.94 -13.98 4.23
N ILE A 160 -1.82 -15.22 4.70
CA ILE A 160 -1.28 -15.54 6.03
C ILE A 160 0.18 -15.10 6.20
N TYR A 161 0.97 -15.13 5.12
CA TYR A 161 2.37 -14.70 5.15
C TYR A 161 2.53 -13.17 5.21
N ARG A 162 1.46 -12.41 4.96
CA ARG A 162 1.48 -10.95 4.98
C ARG A 162 1.16 -10.35 6.36
N GLN A 163 0.81 -11.18 7.35
CA GLN A 163 0.45 -10.73 8.70
C GLN A 163 1.56 -9.94 9.41
N GLN A 164 2.82 -10.22 9.08
CA GLN A 164 3.98 -9.51 9.63
C GLN A 164 4.34 -8.25 8.83
N HIS A 165 3.79 -8.10 7.63
CA HIS A 165 4.06 -6.98 6.73
C HIS A 165 2.99 -5.88 6.87
N ILE A 166 2.65 -5.48 8.09
CA ILE A 166 1.60 -4.48 8.36
C ILE A 166 1.98 -3.13 7.72
N CYS A 167 3.19 -2.65 7.97
CA CYS A 167 3.67 -1.39 7.37
C CYS A 167 4.33 -1.71 6.03
N SER A 168 3.51 -2.08 5.05
CA SER A 168 3.92 -2.43 3.69
C SER A 168 2.85 -2.10 2.66
N ASN A 169 3.22 -2.12 1.38
CA ASN A 169 2.23 -2.11 0.30
C ASN A 169 1.71 -3.52 -0.03
N LEU A 170 2.00 -4.57 0.74
CA LEU A 170 1.49 -5.94 0.53
C LEU A 170 0.09 -6.17 1.13
N VAL A 171 -0.29 -5.34 2.09
CA VAL A 171 -1.55 -5.43 2.81
C VAL A 171 -2.51 -4.35 2.34
N THR A 172 -3.78 -4.70 2.28
CA THR A 172 -4.86 -3.76 1.97
C THR A 172 -5.44 -3.18 3.25
N LEU A 173 -6.18 -2.06 3.17
CA LEU A 173 -6.90 -1.51 4.34
C LEU A 173 -7.83 -2.51 5.01
N LYS A 174 -8.37 -3.47 4.25
CA LYS A 174 -9.20 -4.56 4.81
C LYS A 174 -8.38 -5.49 5.70
N ASP A 175 -7.14 -5.76 5.32
CA ASP A 175 -6.23 -6.60 6.10
C ASP A 175 -5.73 -5.87 7.36
N LEU A 176 -5.75 -4.54 7.35
CA LEU A 176 -5.30 -3.66 8.44
C LEU A 176 -6.37 -3.38 9.52
N GLN A 177 -7.62 -3.80 9.29
CA GLN A 177 -8.72 -3.52 10.20
C GLN A 177 -8.42 -3.98 11.63
N GLY A 178 -8.41 -3.04 12.58
CA GLY A 178 -8.16 -3.28 14.00
C GLY A 178 -6.68 -3.20 14.40
N VAL A 179 -5.76 -2.98 13.46
CA VAL A 179 -4.33 -2.77 13.73
C VAL A 179 -3.88 -1.37 13.34
N SER A 180 -4.26 -0.93 12.15
CA SER A 180 -3.96 0.42 11.64
C SER A 180 -5.15 0.99 10.89
N GLU A 181 -5.29 2.32 10.95
CA GLU A 181 -6.29 3.05 10.18
C GLU A 181 -5.77 3.50 8.81
N THR A 182 -4.45 3.45 8.56
CA THR A 182 -3.83 3.89 7.29
C THR A 182 -2.78 2.89 6.80
N GLY A 183 -2.38 3.00 5.54
CA GLY A 183 -1.33 2.15 4.98
C GLY A 183 -0.85 2.66 3.63
N PHE A 184 0.14 1.98 3.03
CA PHE A 184 0.73 2.42 1.78
C PHE A 184 -0.21 2.34 0.56
N LEU A 185 -1.33 1.63 0.67
CA LEU A 185 -2.36 1.49 -0.36
C LEU A 185 -3.70 2.13 0.06
N ASP A 186 -3.65 3.19 0.88
CA ASP A 186 -4.84 3.93 1.33
C ASP A 186 -5.66 4.51 0.16
N ASP A 187 -6.96 4.74 0.39
CA ASP A 187 -7.86 5.20 -0.68
C ASP A 187 -7.57 6.66 -1.06
N VAL A 188 -6.77 6.82 -2.10
CA VAL A 188 -6.55 8.12 -2.73
C VAL A 188 -7.90 8.58 -3.29
N GLN A 189 -8.44 9.69 -2.77
CA GLN A 189 -9.68 10.30 -3.28
C GLN A 189 -9.42 10.99 -4.62
N TYR A 190 -9.98 10.43 -5.69
CA TYR A 190 -9.82 10.89 -7.07
C TYR A 190 -10.62 12.15 -7.40
N ASP A 191 -11.69 12.41 -6.65
CA ASP A 191 -12.61 13.52 -6.93
C ASP A 191 -12.07 14.87 -6.45
N SER A 192 -11.11 14.89 -5.52
CA SER A 192 -10.52 16.12 -4.95
C SER A 192 -9.21 16.54 -5.62
N ILE A 193 -8.54 15.61 -6.31
CA ILE A 193 -7.24 15.83 -6.95
C ILE A 193 -7.51 15.83 -8.46
N SER A 194 -7.66 17.01 -9.08
CA SER A 194 -7.77 17.11 -10.54
C SER A 194 -6.63 16.28 -11.15
N LEU A 195 -6.95 15.20 -11.87
CA LEU A 195 -5.95 14.28 -12.39
C LEU A 195 -4.95 15.08 -13.22
N GLY A 196 -3.77 15.26 -12.64
CA GLY A 196 -2.64 15.82 -13.35
C GLY A 196 -2.25 14.91 -14.52
N PRO A 197 -1.42 15.41 -15.43
CA PRO A 197 -0.98 14.62 -16.57
C PRO A 197 -0.22 13.37 -16.08
N GLY A 198 -0.49 12.21 -16.69
CA GLY A 198 0.08 10.91 -16.28
C GLY A 198 -0.90 9.93 -15.62
N TYR A 199 -2.12 10.36 -15.34
CA TYR A 199 -3.24 9.55 -14.85
C TYR A 199 -4.36 9.39 -15.90
N ASP A 200 -4.09 9.80 -17.13
CA ASP A 200 -5.05 9.97 -18.23
C ASP A 200 -4.95 8.85 -19.28
N ARG A 201 -4.28 7.73 -18.97
CA ARG A 201 -4.12 6.64 -19.93
C ARG A 201 -5.43 5.87 -20.14
N PRO A 202 -5.76 5.49 -21.38
CA PRO A 202 -6.97 4.72 -21.67
C PRO A 202 -7.04 3.45 -20.84
N TYR A 203 -8.21 3.18 -20.27
CA TYR A 203 -8.51 1.99 -19.48
C TYR A 203 -7.68 1.80 -18.20
N GLN A 204 -6.81 2.73 -17.80
CA GLN A 204 -6.01 2.62 -16.57
C GLN A 204 -6.90 2.52 -15.32
N PHE A 205 -7.93 3.36 -15.25
CA PHE A 205 -8.87 3.44 -14.11
C PHE A 205 -10.30 3.03 -14.49
N ASN A 206 -10.47 2.22 -15.53
CA ASN A 206 -11.80 1.85 -16.01
C ASN A 206 -12.34 0.62 -15.23
N PRO A 207 -13.38 0.79 -14.38
CA PRO A 207 -13.93 -0.29 -13.56
C PRO A 207 -14.69 -1.36 -14.36
N SER A 208 -15.04 -1.09 -15.62
CA SER A 208 -15.72 -2.06 -16.48
C SER A 208 -14.77 -3.13 -17.03
N VAL A 209 -13.45 -2.89 -17.01
CA VAL A 209 -12.45 -3.82 -17.59
C VAL A 209 -11.35 -4.22 -16.61
N ARG A 210 -11.16 -3.48 -15.51
CA ARG A 210 -10.16 -3.78 -14.47
C ARG A 210 -10.83 -4.02 -13.12
N GLU A 211 -10.20 -4.87 -12.33
CA GLU A 211 -10.61 -5.12 -10.96
C GLU A 211 -10.36 -3.89 -10.06
N ALA A 212 -11.20 -3.72 -9.04
CA ALA A 212 -11.07 -2.61 -8.09
C ALA A 212 -9.70 -2.58 -7.40
N LYS A 213 -9.13 -3.75 -7.08
CA LYS A 213 -7.79 -3.88 -6.49
C LYS A 213 -6.67 -3.42 -7.44
N SER A 214 -6.76 -3.73 -8.74
CA SER A 214 -5.78 -3.27 -9.73
C SER A 214 -5.88 -1.76 -9.91
N ILE A 215 -7.10 -1.24 -9.99
CA ILE A 215 -7.36 0.21 -10.06
C ILE A 215 -6.71 0.88 -8.86
N GLN A 216 -7.00 0.41 -7.64
CA GLN A 216 -6.44 0.95 -6.40
C GLN A 216 -4.91 1.00 -6.42
N LEU A 217 -4.26 -0.09 -6.83
CA LEU A 217 -2.80 -0.12 -6.96
C LEU A 217 -2.30 0.95 -7.95
N TYR A 218 -2.87 1.01 -9.16
CA TYR A 218 -2.40 1.94 -10.19
C TYR A 218 -2.68 3.41 -9.87
N LYS A 219 -3.46 3.70 -8.82
CA LYS A 219 -3.61 5.06 -8.34
C LYS A 219 -2.30 5.66 -7.85
N HIS A 220 -1.42 4.80 -7.37
CA HIS A 220 -0.10 5.16 -6.89
C HIS A 220 0.95 5.29 -8.01
N LEU A 221 0.57 5.11 -9.29
CA LEU A 221 1.49 5.19 -10.43
C LEU A 221 1.14 6.36 -11.35
N ASN A 222 2.07 7.30 -11.47
CA ASN A 222 2.02 8.32 -12.50
C ASN A 222 2.82 7.87 -13.73
N LEU A 223 2.13 7.64 -14.86
CA LEU A 223 2.74 7.15 -16.10
C LEU A 223 3.40 8.24 -16.96
N LYS A 224 3.28 9.52 -16.58
CA LYS A 224 4.01 10.61 -17.23
C LYS A 224 5.37 10.85 -16.58
N SER A 225 5.43 10.88 -15.25
CA SER A 225 6.70 10.95 -14.53
C SER A 225 7.37 9.59 -14.40
N CYS A 226 6.63 8.50 -14.61
CA CYS A 226 7.09 7.13 -14.41
C CYS A 226 7.55 6.89 -12.97
N ILE A 227 6.74 7.33 -12.00
CA ILE A 227 7.04 7.24 -10.57
C ILE A 227 5.85 6.60 -9.86
N TRP A 228 6.14 5.56 -9.08
CA TRP A 228 5.28 5.08 -8.02
C TRP A 228 5.42 5.96 -6.79
N THR A 229 4.32 6.34 -6.16
CA THR A 229 4.31 7.12 -4.92
C THR A 229 3.41 6.42 -3.91
N PHE A 230 4.03 5.91 -2.85
CA PHE A 230 3.32 5.30 -1.73
C PHE A 230 3.48 6.19 -0.50
N ASP A 231 2.36 6.67 0.03
CA ASP A 231 2.29 7.50 1.22
C ASP A 231 1.58 6.74 2.33
N ALA A 232 2.09 6.83 3.55
CA ALA A 232 1.46 6.24 4.74
C ALA A 232 1.67 7.15 5.96
N TYR A 233 0.73 7.09 6.91
CA TYR A 233 0.68 8.00 8.07
C TYR A 233 0.55 7.21 9.38
N TYR A 234 1.67 6.98 10.05
CA TYR A 234 1.70 6.17 11.27
C TYR A 234 1.81 7.03 12.52
N ASP A 235 1.22 6.57 13.62
CA ASP A 235 1.55 7.14 14.93
C ASP A 235 2.94 6.70 15.37
N MET A 236 3.58 7.44 16.28
CA MET A 236 4.90 7.06 16.79
C MET A 236 4.91 5.67 17.44
N THR A 237 3.89 5.35 18.23
CA THR A 237 3.74 4.05 18.89
C THR A 237 3.62 2.93 17.85
N GLU A 238 2.81 3.14 16.81
CA GLU A 238 2.66 2.17 15.72
C GLU A 238 3.96 1.95 14.95
N LEU A 239 4.70 3.04 14.70
CA LEU A 239 5.98 2.96 14.00
C LEU A 239 7.01 2.12 14.77
N ILE A 240 7.04 2.22 16.10
CA ILE A 240 7.97 1.48 16.96
C ILE A 240 7.47 0.04 17.18
N ASP A 241 6.23 -0.12 17.63
CA ASP A 241 5.71 -1.40 18.11
C ASP A 241 5.30 -2.34 16.98
N VAL A 242 4.92 -1.79 15.81
CA VAL A 242 4.37 -2.56 14.68
C VAL A 242 5.31 -2.54 13.47
N CYS A 243 5.86 -1.37 13.11
CA CYS A 243 6.72 -1.24 11.93
C CYS A 243 8.21 -1.53 12.20
N GLY A 244 8.59 -1.98 13.40
CA GLY A 244 9.98 -2.29 13.74
C GLY A 244 10.89 -1.06 13.87
N GLY A 245 10.32 0.12 14.12
CA GLY A 245 11.07 1.34 14.40
C GLY A 245 11.81 1.27 15.74
N SER A 246 12.91 2.01 15.85
CA SER A 246 13.72 2.08 17.07
C SER A 246 14.14 3.51 17.38
N VAL A 247 14.18 3.86 18.67
CA VAL A 247 14.62 5.17 19.15
C VAL A 247 16.13 5.12 19.37
N THR A 248 16.89 5.92 18.62
CA THR A 248 18.36 5.94 18.67
C THR A 248 18.92 7.10 19.47
N ALA A 249 18.15 8.20 19.61
CA ALA A 249 18.50 9.30 20.49
C ALA A 249 17.23 9.87 21.13
N ASP A 250 17.27 10.07 22.44
CA ASP A 250 16.22 10.75 23.20
C ASP A 250 16.89 11.54 24.33
N PHE A 251 16.95 12.87 24.18
CA PHE A 251 17.50 13.72 25.22
C PHE A 251 16.81 15.08 25.27
N GLN A 252 16.66 15.61 26.47
CA GLN A 252 16.16 16.97 26.66
C GLN A 252 17.25 17.98 26.31
N VAL A 253 16.91 18.97 25.47
CA VAL A 253 17.85 20.04 25.12
C VAL A 253 18.02 20.96 26.31
N ARG A 254 19.27 21.09 26.78
CA ARG A 254 19.64 21.97 27.89
C ARG A 254 19.20 23.40 27.56
N ASP A 255 18.43 24.02 28.45
CA ASP A 255 17.79 25.35 28.33
C ASP A 255 16.49 25.42 27.50
N SER A 256 15.88 24.28 27.15
CA SER A 256 14.50 24.25 26.63
C SER A 256 13.66 23.15 27.29
N ALA A 257 12.34 23.30 27.28
CA ALA A 257 11.42 22.23 27.66
C ALA A 257 11.29 21.16 26.56
N GLN A 258 12.09 21.25 25.48
CA GLN A 258 11.97 20.40 24.31
C GLN A 258 12.92 19.20 24.40
N SER A 259 12.39 18.04 24.06
CA SER A 259 13.11 16.78 23.90
C SER A 259 13.47 16.60 22.44
N PHE A 260 14.70 16.18 22.15
CA PHE A 260 15.16 15.78 20.83
C PHE A 260 15.05 14.26 20.70
N LEU A 261 14.25 13.81 19.74
CA LEU A 261 14.09 12.41 19.41
C LEU A 261 14.69 12.11 18.05
N THR A 262 15.36 10.97 17.94
CA THR A 262 15.72 10.36 16.67
C THR A 262 15.15 8.96 16.61
N VAL A 263 14.41 8.67 15.55
CA VAL A 263 13.82 7.37 15.29
C VAL A 263 14.35 6.85 13.96
N GLN A 264 14.63 5.56 13.96
CA GLN A 264 15.13 4.81 12.84
C GLN A 264 14.13 3.72 12.46
N VAL A 265 13.78 3.64 11.18
CA VAL A 265 12.80 2.67 10.65
C VAL A 265 13.43 1.94 9.47
N PRO A 266 13.51 0.61 9.48
CA PRO A 266 13.97 -0.15 8.33
C PRO A 266 12.98 -0.01 7.16
N LEU A 267 13.50 0.08 5.94
CA LEU A 267 12.69 0.04 4.72
C LEU A 267 13.35 -0.88 3.68
N TYR A 268 12.62 -1.91 3.31
CA TYR A 268 12.96 -2.87 2.27
C TYR A 268 12.14 -2.56 1.02
N VAL A 269 12.83 -2.32 -0.08
CA VAL A 269 12.21 -2.06 -1.39
C VAL A 269 12.69 -3.11 -2.37
N SER A 270 11.75 -3.86 -2.95
CA SER A 270 12.07 -4.94 -3.90
C SER A 270 11.28 -4.75 -5.18
N TYR A 271 11.94 -4.81 -6.33
CA TYR A 271 11.23 -4.89 -7.61
C TYR A 271 11.00 -6.35 -7.96
N ILE A 272 9.72 -6.74 -8.07
CA ILE A 272 9.37 -8.07 -8.58
C ILE A 272 9.11 -8.04 -10.07
N TYR A 273 9.47 -9.13 -10.75
CA TYR A 273 9.20 -9.35 -12.16
C TYR A 273 9.01 -10.84 -12.44
N VAL A 274 8.27 -11.14 -13.51
CA VAL A 274 8.04 -12.51 -13.94
C VAL A 274 9.30 -13.15 -14.53
N THR A 275 9.60 -14.38 -14.12
CA THR A 275 10.62 -15.21 -14.77
C THR A 275 9.98 -16.19 -15.72
N ALA A 276 10.58 -16.36 -16.90
CA ALA A 276 10.14 -17.37 -17.85
C ALA A 276 10.50 -18.78 -17.37
N PRO A 277 9.60 -19.78 -17.48
CA PRO A 277 8.22 -19.68 -17.95
C PRO A 277 7.19 -19.37 -16.84
N ARG A 278 7.54 -19.57 -15.56
CA ARG A 278 6.73 -19.19 -14.38
C ARG A 278 7.62 -18.72 -13.24
N GLY A 279 6.99 -18.05 -12.28
CA GLY A 279 7.62 -17.63 -11.03
C GLY A 279 7.98 -16.15 -10.99
N TRP A 280 8.40 -15.73 -9.81
CA TRP A 280 8.75 -14.36 -9.49
C TRP A 280 10.23 -14.30 -9.14
N ALA A 281 10.93 -13.33 -9.73
CA ALA A 281 12.25 -12.92 -9.26
C ALA A 281 12.16 -11.50 -8.68
N SER A 282 13.11 -11.19 -7.81
CA SER A 282 13.25 -9.88 -7.18
C SER A 282 14.61 -9.26 -7.41
N LEU A 283 14.61 -7.93 -7.30
CA LEU A 283 15.80 -7.13 -7.13
C LEU A 283 15.63 -6.26 -5.89
N GLU A 284 16.36 -6.60 -4.84
CA GLU A 284 16.16 -6.08 -3.49
C GLU A 284 17.09 -4.92 -3.16
N HIS A 285 16.55 -3.95 -2.43
CA HIS A 285 17.27 -2.91 -1.74
C HIS A 285 16.82 -2.81 -0.30
N HIS A 286 17.76 -2.44 0.55
CA HIS A 286 17.51 -2.13 1.95
C HIS A 286 18.04 -0.73 2.25
N THR A 287 17.28 0.05 3.00
CA THR A 287 17.70 1.36 3.50
C THR A 287 17.13 1.57 4.89
N GLU A 288 17.94 2.11 5.79
CA GLU A 288 17.50 2.53 7.11
C GLU A 288 17.10 4.01 7.02
N MET A 289 15.83 4.30 7.26
CA MET A 289 15.33 5.67 7.29
C MET A 289 15.54 6.24 8.68
N GLN A 290 16.16 7.40 8.78
CA GLN A 290 16.36 8.10 10.04
C GLN A 290 15.71 9.47 9.96
N PHE A 291 15.01 9.86 11.02
CA PHE A 291 14.53 11.23 11.19
C PHE A 291 14.67 11.67 12.63
N SER A 292 14.86 12.99 12.79
CA SER A 292 14.99 13.61 14.09
C SER A 292 14.08 14.82 14.18
N PHE A 293 13.47 15.03 15.34
CA PHE A 293 12.60 16.18 15.59
C PHE A 293 12.60 16.54 17.08
N PHE A 294 12.16 17.77 17.36
CA PHE A 294 11.96 18.27 18.72
C PHE A 294 10.49 18.17 19.10
N TYR A 295 10.20 17.77 20.34
CA TYR A 295 8.85 17.69 20.88
C TYR A 295 8.81 18.19 22.32
N ASP A 296 7.69 18.78 22.74
CA ASP A 296 7.58 19.50 24.01
C ASP A 296 7.30 18.58 25.22
N THR A 297 7.14 17.27 25.01
CA THR A 297 6.88 16.29 26.08
C THR A 297 8.05 15.30 26.20
N VAL A 298 8.08 14.50 27.26
CA VAL A 298 9.08 13.42 27.42
C VAL A 298 8.41 12.11 27.04
N LEU A 299 8.98 11.35 26.10
CA LEU A 299 8.50 10.02 25.72
C LEU A 299 8.73 9.06 26.89
N TRP A 300 7.72 8.92 27.75
CA TRP A 300 7.62 7.74 28.58
C TRP A 300 7.06 6.60 27.70
N ARG A 301 7.50 5.36 27.96
CA ARG A 301 7.13 4.11 27.23
C ARG A 301 5.61 3.79 27.19
N THR A 302 4.74 4.75 27.47
CA THR A 302 3.28 4.65 27.52
C THR A 302 2.56 5.58 26.53
N GLY A 303 3.27 6.15 25.56
CA GLY A 303 2.70 6.94 24.47
C GLY A 303 2.89 8.45 24.61
N ILE A 304 2.74 9.16 23.49
CA ILE A 304 2.81 10.62 23.43
C ILE A 304 1.61 11.20 24.19
N GLN A 305 1.81 11.56 25.45
CA GLN A 305 0.94 12.53 26.11
C GLN A 305 1.37 13.92 25.64
N THR A 306 0.45 14.62 24.98
CA THR A 306 0.57 16.07 24.84
C THR A 306 0.25 16.67 26.21
N ASP A 307 1.04 17.63 26.66
CA ASP A 307 0.65 18.48 27.79
C ASP A 307 -0.57 19.30 27.37
N SER A 308 -1.76 18.72 27.55
CA SER A 308 -2.97 19.50 27.51
C SER A 308 -2.90 20.41 28.72
N VAL A 309 -2.72 21.72 28.52
CA VAL A 309 -2.96 22.69 29.57
C VAL A 309 -4.37 22.43 30.08
N LEU A 310 -4.47 21.85 31.28
CA LEU A 310 -5.73 21.53 31.98
C LEU A 310 -6.41 22.84 32.38
N SER A 311 -6.96 23.54 31.39
CA SER A 311 -7.74 24.74 31.58
C SER A 311 -9.20 24.34 31.64
N ALA A 312 -9.73 24.26 32.85
CA ALA A 312 -11.15 24.08 33.11
C ALA A 312 -11.80 25.43 33.42
N ARG A 313 -12.98 25.69 32.85
CA ARG A 313 -13.78 26.86 33.25
C ARG A 313 -14.72 26.40 34.36
N LEU A 314 -14.41 26.78 35.60
CA LEU A 314 -15.22 26.47 36.78
C LEU A 314 -16.33 27.51 36.95
N GLN A 315 -17.58 27.07 36.94
CA GLN A 315 -18.73 27.89 37.27
C GLN A 315 -19.43 27.31 38.49
N ILE A 316 -19.52 28.07 39.57
CA ILE A 316 -20.27 27.66 40.76
C ILE A 316 -21.76 27.73 40.45
N ILE A 317 -22.47 26.61 40.63
CA ILE A 317 -23.90 26.48 40.40
C ILE A 317 -24.65 26.77 41.71
N ARG A 318 -24.15 26.24 42.83
CA ARG A 318 -24.83 26.34 44.13
C ARG A 318 -23.84 26.25 45.27
N ILE A 319 -24.07 27.06 46.31
CA ILE A 319 -23.37 26.95 47.60
C ILE A 319 -24.45 26.84 48.67
N TYR A 320 -24.40 25.80 49.50
CA TYR A 320 -25.30 25.65 50.63
C TYR A 320 -24.62 24.86 51.76
N ILE A 321 -25.13 25.02 52.97
CA ILE A 321 -24.70 24.24 54.13
C ILE A 321 -25.71 23.10 54.29
N ARG A 322 -25.20 21.87 54.32
CA ARG A 322 -26.00 20.66 54.47
C ARG A 322 -26.39 20.46 55.94
N ASP A 323 -27.42 19.68 56.20
CA ASP A 323 -28.00 19.51 57.55
C ASP A 323 -27.03 18.94 58.60
N ASP A 324 -25.91 18.35 58.16
CA ASP A 324 -24.82 17.89 59.02
C ASP A 324 -23.71 18.93 59.23
N GLY A 325 -23.98 20.20 58.92
CA GLY A 325 -23.10 21.34 59.14
C GLY A 325 -21.96 21.50 58.11
N ARG A 326 -21.92 20.67 57.06
CA ARG A 326 -20.88 20.74 56.02
C ARG A 326 -21.24 21.73 54.93
N LEU A 327 -20.28 22.59 54.55
CA LEU A 327 -20.39 23.47 53.40
C LEU A 327 -20.25 22.65 52.11
N VAL A 328 -21.26 22.70 51.25
CA VAL A 328 -21.28 22.04 49.94
C VAL A 328 -21.24 23.11 48.84
N ILE A 329 -20.27 22.98 47.95
CA ILE A 329 -20.08 23.84 46.78
C ILE A 329 -20.24 22.96 45.54
N GLU A 330 -21.32 23.17 44.80
CA GLU A 330 -21.58 22.52 43.52
C GLU A 330 -21.08 23.42 42.38
N PHE A 331 -20.21 22.88 41.54
CA PHE A 331 -19.70 23.58 40.35
C PHE A 331 -19.92 22.77 39.08
N LYS A 332 -20.22 23.48 37.99
CA LYS A 332 -20.19 22.97 36.62
C LYS A 332 -18.83 23.30 36.05
N THR A 333 -18.15 22.30 35.50
CA THR A 333 -16.90 22.50 34.78
C THR A 333 -17.06 22.05 33.34
N HIS A 334 -16.41 22.74 32.42
CA HIS A 334 -16.24 22.27 31.04
C HIS A 334 -14.74 22.07 30.79
N ALA A 335 -14.35 20.81 30.57
CA ALA A 335 -13.01 20.47 30.16
C ALA A 335 -12.70 21.05 28.77
N LYS A 336 -11.47 21.56 28.59
CA LYS A 336 -10.96 22.00 27.28
C LYS A 336 -9.93 21.04 26.68
N PHE A 337 -9.88 19.80 27.18
CA PHE A 337 -9.08 18.73 26.59
C PHE A 337 -10.00 17.77 25.80
N ARG A 338 -9.44 17.05 24.83
CA ARG A 338 -10.15 15.96 24.14
C ARG A 338 -9.85 14.64 24.85
N GLY A 339 -10.88 14.04 25.44
CA GLY A 339 -10.80 12.77 26.17
C GLY A 339 -12.11 12.47 26.90
N GLN A 340 -12.22 11.27 27.49
CA GLN A 340 -13.33 10.89 28.36
C GLN A 340 -12.83 10.85 29.81
N PHE A 341 -13.68 11.29 30.75
CA PHE A 341 -13.42 11.08 32.16
C PHE A 341 -13.67 9.60 32.49
N VAL A 342 -12.63 8.91 32.93
CA VAL A 342 -12.74 7.54 33.44
C VAL A 342 -12.80 7.65 34.96
N PRO A 343 -13.96 7.43 35.60
CA PRO A 343 -14.12 7.62 37.05
C PRO A 343 -13.34 6.59 37.88
N GLU A 344 -13.13 5.38 37.36
CA GLU A 344 -12.32 4.32 37.98
C GLU A 344 -11.46 3.65 36.91
N HIS A 345 -10.14 3.67 37.08
CA HIS A 345 -9.19 3.01 36.17
C HIS A 345 -8.40 1.95 36.94
N HIS A 346 -8.27 0.75 36.37
CA HIS A 346 -7.67 -0.42 37.01
C HIS A 346 -6.17 -0.29 37.34
N THR A 347 -5.53 0.81 36.96
CA THR A 347 -4.12 1.13 37.28
C THR A 347 -3.95 2.33 38.19
N LEU A 348 -5.04 2.95 38.66
CA LEU A 348 -5.00 3.96 39.71
C LEU A 348 -5.22 3.27 41.07
N PRO A 349 -4.45 3.62 42.11
CA PRO A 349 -4.58 3.03 43.45
C PRO A 349 -5.89 3.39 44.15
#